data_AF-A0A346C5T1-F1
#
_entry.id   AF-A0A346C5T1-F1
#
_cell.length_a   1.000
_cell.length_b   1.000
_cell.length_c   1.000
_cell.angle_alpha   90.00
_cell.angle_beta   90.00
_cell.angle_gamma   90.00
#
_symmetry.space_group_name_H-M   'P 1'
#
loop_
_entity.id
_entity.type
_entity.pdbx_description
1 polymer ?
#
loop_
_entity_poly.entity_id
_entity_poly.type
_entity_poly.pdbx_seq_one_letter_code
_entity_poly.pdbx_strand_id
1 'polypeptide(L)'
;MGRALRDYAVGDWAATMTGGREGAFTITSDGRWSETVLGLSGRWKLDSSGLTVISDGLDSEDLVDKPYLVPDVPSQASAALSKSYTTVGGWGSDHDGDVIVRTERGTVILTFPRKGSGGMDDHVVRLTKMPQPTQEAP
;
A
#
# COMPACT_ATOMS: atom_id res chain seq x y z
N MET A 1 -1.14 -13.09 15.76
CA MET A 1 -2.47 -12.98 15.11
C MET A 1 -2.42 -11.97 13.95
N GLY A 2 -1.66 -12.22 12.88
CA GLY A 2 -1.52 -11.29 11.73
C GLY A 2 -1.62 -11.95 10.35
N ARG A 3 -2.17 -13.16 10.30
CA ARG A 3 -2.13 -14.02 9.10
C ARG A 3 -3.20 -13.63 8.07
N ALA A 4 -4.40 -13.27 8.52
CA ALA A 4 -5.52 -12.95 7.63
C ALA A 4 -5.26 -11.73 6.72
N LEU A 5 -4.64 -10.66 7.23
CA LEU A 5 -4.28 -9.50 6.41
C LEU A 5 -3.12 -9.81 5.46
N ARG A 6 -2.11 -10.57 5.91
CA ARG A 6 -1.01 -11.03 5.05
C ARG A 6 -1.53 -11.88 3.90
N ASP A 7 -2.35 -12.88 4.20
CA ASP A 7 -2.96 -13.76 3.19
C ASP A 7 -3.87 -12.96 2.22
N TYR A 8 -4.58 -11.95 2.73
CA TYR A 8 -5.36 -11.04 1.87
C TYR A 8 -4.49 -10.18 0.96
N ALA A 9 -3.36 -9.67 1.45
CA ALA A 9 -2.46 -8.81 0.68
C ALA A 9 -1.68 -9.57 -0.40
N VAL A 10 -1.33 -10.84 -0.15
CA VAL A 10 -0.57 -11.69 -1.09
C VAL A 10 -1.30 -11.84 -2.42
N GLY A 11 -0.54 -11.71 -3.50
CA GLY A 11 -1.01 -11.83 -4.88
C GLY A 11 -0.63 -10.62 -5.74
N ASP A 12 -1.17 -10.62 -6.95
CA ASP A 12 -0.97 -9.55 -7.92
C ASP A 12 -2.15 -8.58 -7.92
N TRP A 13 -1.83 -7.30 -8.07
CA TRP A 13 -2.77 -6.21 -8.04
C TRP A 13 -2.56 -5.32 -9.24
N ALA A 14 -3.65 -4.96 -9.92
CA ALA A 14 -3.62 -3.91 -10.93
C ALA A 14 -3.59 -2.56 -10.21
N ALA A 15 -2.60 -1.72 -10.51
CA ALA A 15 -2.42 -0.41 -9.92
C ALA A 15 -2.83 0.68 -10.92
N THR A 16 -3.64 1.63 -10.48
CA THR A 16 -3.96 2.86 -11.22
C THR A 16 -3.75 4.06 -10.31
N MET A 17 -2.91 5.01 -10.72
CA MET A 17 -2.61 6.23 -9.98
C MET A 17 -3.30 7.45 -10.60
N THR A 18 -3.51 8.51 -9.80
CA THR A 18 -3.94 9.82 -10.32
C THR A 18 -3.05 10.27 -11.48
N GLY A 19 -3.68 10.71 -12.57
CA GLY A 19 -3.00 11.01 -13.84
C GLY A 19 -3.00 9.86 -14.86
N GLY A 20 -3.68 8.75 -14.56
CA GLY A 20 -3.91 7.65 -15.51
C GLY A 20 -2.72 6.72 -15.70
N ARG A 21 -1.73 6.76 -14.80
CA ARG A 21 -0.61 5.81 -14.82
C ARG A 21 -1.08 4.46 -14.32
N GLU A 22 -0.84 3.44 -15.12
CA GLU A 22 -1.19 2.05 -14.83
C GLU A 22 0.05 1.20 -14.61
N GLY A 23 -0.07 0.19 -13.77
CA GLY A 23 0.97 -0.80 -13.55
C GLY A 23 0.48 -1.98 -12.73
N ALA A 24 1.41 -2.77 -12.21
CA ALA A 24 1.14 -3.91 -11.35
C ALA A 24 1.87 -3.76 -10.02
N PHE A 25 1.25 -4.28 -8.96
CA PHE A 25 1.82 -4.41 -7.63
C PHE A 25 1.75 -5.89 -7.22
N THR A 26 2.88 -6.50 -6.89
CA THR A 26 2.94 -7.90 -6.50
C THR A 26 3.37 -7.98 -5.04
N ILE A 27 2.65 -8.76 -4.23
CA ILE A 27 2.99 -9.04 -2.83
C ILE A 27 3.16 -10.54 -2.67
N THR A 28 4.31 -10.94 -2.16
CA THR A 28 4.65 -12.34 -1.91
C THR A 28 4.42 -12.72 -0.45
N SER A 29 4.29 -14.02 -0.18
CA SER A 29 3.97 -14.56 1.15
C SER A 29 5.06 -14.34 2.20
N ASP A 30 6.30 -14.08 1.78
CA ASP A 30 7.41 -13.73 2.67
C ASP A 30 7.43 -12.24 3.07
N GLY A 31 6.51 -11.44 2.51
CA GLY A 31 6.40 -10.02 2.79
C GLY A 31 7.21 -9.13 1.83
N ARG A 32 7.75 -9.63 0.72
CA ARG A 32 8.31 -8.77 -0.33
C ARG A 32 7.20 -8.20 -1.22
N TRP A 33 7.40 -6.97 -1.66
CA TRP A 33 6.54 -6.31 -2.63
C TRP A 33 7.36 -5.70 -3.78
N SER A 34 6.74 -5.56 -4.94
CA SER A 34 7.32 -4.88 -6.10
C SER A 34 6.23 -4.21 -6.92
N GLU A 35 6.56 -3.10 -7.57
CA GLU A 35 5.63 -2.34 -8.40
C GLU A 35 6.26 -1.83 -9.69
N THR A 36 5.48 -1.82 -10.77
CA THR A 36 6.00 -1.52 -12.12
C THR A 36 5.83 -0.06 -12.52
N VAL A 37 5.09 0.76 -11.76
CA VAL A 37 4.80 2.15 -12.15
C VAL A 37 6.05 3.01 -11.97
N LEU A 38 6.74 2.86 -10.84
CA LEU A 38 8.01 3.54 -10.57
C LEU A 38 9.21 2.58 -10.57
N GLY A 39 8.98 1.27 -10.76
CA GLY A 39 10.04 0.26 -10.72
C GLY A 39 10.60 0.03 -9.31
N LEU A 40 9.79 0.30 -8.28
CA LEU A 40 10.19 0.16 -6.89
C LEU A 40 9.91 -1.25 -6.38
N SER A 41 10.65 -1.64 -5.35
CA SER A 41 10.42 -2.88 -4.62
C SER A 41 10.74 -2.69 -3.16
N GLY A 42 10.46 -3.69 -2.35
CA GLY A 42 10.71 -3.59 -0.93
C GLY A 42 10.18 -4.75 -0.12
N ARG A 43 10.08 -4.51 1.19
CA ARG A 43 9.51 -5.44 2.15
C ARG A 43 8.50 -4.76 3.05
N TRP A 44 7.53 -5.53 3.51
CA TRP A 44 6.60 -5.09 4.54
C TRP A 44 6.61 -6.03 5.72
N LYS A 45 6.31 -5.48 6.89
CA LYS A 45 6.21 -6.22 8.14
C LYS A 45 4.94 -5.79 8.85
N LEU A 46 4.14 -6.78 9.25
CA LEU A 46 3.00 -6.58 10.12
C LEU A 46 3.31 -7.18 11.50
N ASP A 47 3.34 -6.35 12.53
CA ASP A 47 3.44 -6.76 13.92
C ASP A 47 2.49 -5.95 14.82
N SER A 48 2.63 -6.03 16.14
CA SER A 48 1.75 -5.33 17.09
C SER A 48 1.81 -3.81 17.01
N SER A 49 2.84 -3.24 16.39
CA SER A 49 2.96 -1.79 16.17
C SER A 49 2.22 -1.32 14.92
N GLY A 50 1.82 -2.23 14.02
CA GLY A 50 1.13 -1.93 12.78
C GLY A 50 1.85 -2.47 11.55
N LEU A 51 1.56 -1.85 10.41
CA LEU A 51 2.17 -2.17 9.12
C LEU A 51 3.36 -1.25 8.88
N THR A 52 4.54 -1.84 8.75
CA THR A 52 5.77 -1.17 8.32
C THR A 52 6.04 -1.52 6.86
N VAL A 53 6.27 -0.53 6.00
CA VAL A 53 6.68 -0.71 4.60
C VAL A 53 8.07 -0.10 4.41
N ILE A 54 8.96 -0.89 3.83
CA ILE A 54 10.36 -0.57 3.56
C ILE A 54 10.53 -0.67 2.05
N SER A 55 11.13 0.34 1.43
CA SER A 55 11.48 0.33 0.00
C SER A 55 12.95 -0.01 -0.18
N ASP A 56 13.25 -0.92 -1.10
CA ASP A 56 14.59 -1.24 -1.57
C ASP A 56 15.00 -0.21 -2.66
N GLY A 57 16.26 0.24 -2.65
CA GLY A 57 16.85 1.04 -3.74
C GLY A 57 16.52 2.53 -3.75
N LEU A 58 16.11 3.12 -2.62
CA LEU A 58 16.06 4.58 -2.49
C LEU A 58 17.49 5.11 -2.28
N ASP A 59 17.97 5.93 -3.23
CA ASP A 59 19.35 6.46 -3.27
C ASP A 59 19.72 7.36 -2.08
N SER A 60 18.75 7.77 -1.26
CA SER A 60 18.99 8.58 -0.07
C SER A 60 18.93 7.73 1.21
N GLU A 61 20.02 7.72 1.98
CA GLU A 61 20.08 7.13 3.33
C GLU A 61 18.91 7.62 4.22
N ASP A 62 18.49 8.88 4.06
CA ASP A 62 17.35 9.49 4.77
C ASP A 62 15.97 8.81 4.54
N LEU A 63 15.78 8.12 3.42
CA LEU A 63 14.53 7.40 3.11
C LEU A 63 14.61 5.91 3.49
N VAL A 64 15.82 5.35 3.55
CA VAL A 64 16.06 3.98 4.03
C VAL A 64 15.79 3.88 5.54
N ASP A 65 16.12 4.93 6.30
CA ASP A 65 15.95 4.98 7.76
C ASP A 65 14.56 5.47 8.23
N LYS A 66 13.66 5.80 7.30
CA LYS A 66 12.30 6.27 7.61
C LYS A 66 11.25 5.32 7.04
N PRO A 67 11.14 4.09 7.57
CA PRO A 67 10.16 3.15 7.09
C PRO A 67 8.76 3.73 7.27
N TYR A 68 7.93 3.47 6.28
CA TYR A 68 6.55 3.92 6.27
C TYR A 68 5.74 3.13 7.29
N LEU A 69 5.28 3.79 8.35
CA LEU A 69 4.49 3.15 9.40
C LEU A 69 3.02 3.56 9.29
N VAL A 70 2.15 2.55 9.29
CA VAL A 70 0.70 2.68 9.40
C VAL A 70 0.29 2.03 10.73
N PRO A 71 0.06 2.82 11.80
CA PRO A 71 -0.35 2.28 13.10
C PRO A 71 -1.79 1.74 13.05
N ASP A 72 -2.15 0.87 14.00
CA ASP A 72 -3.53 0.40 14.21
C ASP A 72 -4.22 -0.24 12.99
N VAL A 73 -3.44 -0.89 12.11
CA VAL A 73 -3.98 -1.70 11.03
C VAL A 73 -4.67 -2.94 11.64
N PRO A 74 -5.96 -3.18 11.35
CA PRO A 74 -6.65 -4.32 11.92
C PRO A 74 -6.02 -5.64 11.45
N SER A 75 -5.94 -6.61 12.35
CA SER A 75 -5.42 -7.94 12.05
C SER A 75 -6.29 -8.75 11.07
N GLN A 76 -7.52 -8.30 10.82
CA GLN A 76 -8.48 -8.91 9.91
C GLN A 76 -8.86 -7.93 8.81
N ALA A 77 -8.83 -8.40 7.56
CA ALA A 77 -9.39 -7.67 6.43
C ALA A 77 -10.93 -7.71 6.53
N SER A 78 -11.57 -6.57 6.73
CA SER A 78 -13.02 -6.42 6.57
C SER A 78 -13.35 -6.11 5.11
N ALA A 79 -14.47 -6.64 4.60
CA ALA A 79 -14.94 -6.44 3.23
C ALA A 79 -15.23 -4.97 2.88
N ALA A 80 -15.46 -4.14 3.90
CA ALA A 80 -15.54 -2.69 3.80
C ALA A 80 -14.81 -2.07 4.99
N LEU A 81 -13.63 -1.53 4.73
CA LEU A 81 -12.87 -0.71 5.65
C LEU A 81 -12.81 0.70 5.06
N SER A 82 -13.07 1.72 5.87
CA SER A 82 -12.75 3.12 5.54
C SER A 82 -12.10 3.71 6.79
N LYS A 83 -10.77 3.83 6.79
CA LYS A 83 -10.03 4.34 7.95
C LYS A 83 -8.91 5.26 7.49
N SER A 84 -8.74 6.35 8.22
CA SER A 84 -7.61 7.26 8.07
C SER A 84 -6.46 6.78 8.93
N TYR A 85 -5.25 6.76 8.37
CA TYR A 85 -4.05 6.37 9.08
C TYR A 85 -3.03 7.50 8.99
N THR A 86 -2.51 7.92 10.15
CA THR A 86 -1.44 8.89 10.19
C THR A 86 -0.21 8.34 9.51
N THR A 87 0.28 9.07 8.51
CA THR A 87 1.48 8.71 7.78
C THR A 87 2.69 9.23 8.53
N VAL A 88 3.68 8.35 8.75
CA VAL A 88 4.94 8.67 9.43
C VAL A 88 6.11 8.21 8.55
N GLY A 89 7.23 8.91 8.63
CA GLY A 89 8.41 8.62 7.81
C GLY A 89 8.35 9.29 6.44
N GLY A 90 8.78 8.61 5.37
CA GLY A 90 8.85 9.19 4.02
C GLY A 90 7.53 9.79 3.53
N TRP A 91 6.38 9.18 3.86
CA TRP A 91 5.05 9.65 3.41
C TRP A 91 4.69 11.03 3.97
N GLY A 92 5.07 11.33 5.21
CA GLY A 92 4.80 12.63 5.83
C GLY A 92 5.68 13.77 5.29
N SER A 93 6.66 13.44 4.45
CA SER A 93 7.49 14.43 3.73
C SER A 93 6.83 14.83 2.40
N ASP A 94 6.15 13.88 1.75
CA ASP A 94 5.53 14.03 0.43
C ASP A 94 4.04 14.42 0.49
N HIS A 95 3.37 14.15 1.62
CA HIS A 95 1.95 14.36 1.82
C HIS A 95 1.66 15.02 3.18
N ASP A 96 0.66 15.91 3.21
CA ASP A 96 0.16 16.45 4.48
C ASP A 96 -1.00 15.56 4.96
N GLY A 97 -0.92 15.07 6.20
CA GLY A 97 -2.05 14.41 6.87
C GLY A 97 -2.13 12.89 6.74
N ASP A 98 -3.32 12.37 7.05
CA ASP A 98 -3.58 10.94 7.11
C ASP A 98 -3.87 10.36 5.72
N VAL A 99 -3.34 9.17 5.43
CA VAL A 99 -3.77 8.38 4.27
C VAL A 99 -5.13 7.78 4.55
N ILE A 100 -6.09 8.02 3.66
CA ILE A 100 -7.41 7.40 3.75
C ILE A 100 -7.37 6.09 2.97
N VAL A 101 -7.60 4.98 3.66
CA VAL A 101 -7.65 3.65 3.06
C VAL A 101 -9.09 3.19 3.00
N ARG A 102 -9.55 2.83 1.81
CA ARG A 102 -10.87 2.26 1.56
C ARG A 102 -10.76 0.89 0.91
N THR A 103 -11.52 -0.10 1.37
CA THR A 103 -11.66 -1.39 0.70
C THR A 103 -13.07 -1.56 0.15
N GLU A 104 -13.18 -1.98 -1.10
CA GLU A 104 -14.45 -2.22 -1.78
C GLU A 104 -14.32 -3.36 -2.78
N ARG A 105 -15.00 -4.49 -2.54
CA ARG A 105 -15.15 -5.60 -3.50
C ARG A 105 -13.83 -6.06 -4.17
N GLY A 106 -12.77 -6.25 -3.37
CA GLY A 106 -11.45 -6.67 -3.89
C GLY A 106 -10.58 -5.53 -4.43
N THR A 107 -11.05 -4.29 -4.32
CA THR A 107 -10.28 -3.07 -4.58
C THR A 107 -9.83 -2.44 -3.26
N VAL A 108 -8.59 -2.00 -3.20
CA VAL A 108 -8.06 -1.11 -2.17
C VAL A 108 -7.82 0.26 -2.80
N ILE A 109 -8.35 1.31 -2.19
CA ILE A 109 -8.17 2.69 -2.62
C ILE A 109 -7.42 3.41 -1.52
N LEU A 110 -6.27 3.99 -1.88
CA LEU A 110 -5.46 4.83 -1.01
C LEU A 110 -5.60 6.27 -1.50
N THR A 111 -6.00 7.17 -0.63
CA THR A 111 -6.08 8.61 -0.92
C THR A 111 -5.09 9.35 -0.03
N PHE A 112 -4.12 10.00 -0.67
CA PHE A 112 -3.10 10.80 -0.03
C PHE A 112 -3.41 12.28 -0.26
N PRO A 113 -3.70 13.05 0.80
CA PRO A 113 -3.91 14.48 0.68
C PRO A 113 -2.61 15.16 0.24
N ARG A 114 -2.69 16.12 -0.69
CA ARG A 114 -1.50 16.87 -1.11
C ARG A 114 -1.24 18.06 -0.19
N LYS A 115 0.05 18.34 0.02
CA LYS A 115 0.54 19.47 0.81
C LYS A 115 0.12 20.81 0.18
N GLY A 116 -0.55 21.65 0.96
CA GLY A 116 -0.89 23.04 0.59
C GLY A 116 -1.94 23.23 -0.52
N SER A 117 -2.77 22.23 -0.84
CA SER A 117 -3.68 22.30 -1.99
C SER A 117 -4.96 23.11 -1.73
N GLY A 118 -4.87 24.43 -1.95
CA GLY A 118 -6.03 25.25 -2.35
C GLY A 118 -6.54 24.89 -3.75
N GLY A 119 -6.98 23.65 -3.97
CA GLY A 119 -7.77 23.26 -5.16
C GLY A 119 -7.13 22.37 -6.24
N MET A 120 -6.12 21.53 -5.93
CA MET A 120 -5.70 20.43 -6.82
C MET A 120 -6.09 19.07 -6.23
N ASP A 121 -6.49 18.12 -7.11
CA ASP A 121 -6.99 16.80 -6.75
C ASP A 121 -6.00 15.96 -5.92
N ASP A 122 -6.54 15.20 -4.96
CA ASP A 122 -5.79 14.26 -4.13
C ASP A 122 -5.02 13.23 -4.97
N HIS A 123 -3.89 12.75 -4.45
CA HIS A 123 -3.21 11.61 -5.04
C HIS A 123 -3.94 10.33 -4.62
N VAL A 124 -4.54 9.63 -5.59
CA VAL A 124 -5.32 8.42 -5.40
C VAL A 124 -4.60 7.27 -6.07
N VAL A 125 -4.39 6.19 -5.31
CA VAL A 125 -3.90 4.91 -5.80
C VAL A 125 -5.02 3.89 -5.65
N ARG A 126 -5.42 3.28 -6.77
CA ARG A 126 -6.35 2.16 -6.79
C ARG A 126 -5.59 0.87 -7.05
N LEU A 127 -5.77 -0.12 -6.18
CA LEU A 127 -5.22 -1.46 -6.29
C LEU A 127 -6.37 -2.45 -6.41
N THR A 128 -6.52 -3.10 -7.56
CA THR A 128 -7.56 -4.11 -7.78
C THR A 128 -6.92 -5.49 -7.78
N LYS A 129 -7.38 -6.38 -6.91
CA LYS A 129 -6.81 -7.73 -6.83
C LYS A 129 -7.06 -8.47 -8.13
N MET A 130 -5.98 -8.94 -8.76
CA MET A 130 -6.10 -9.74 -9.97
C MET A 130 -6.54 -11.16 -9.59
N PRO A 131 -7.46 -11.78 -10.36
CA PRO A 131 -7.75 -13.18 -10.20
C PRO A 131 -6.46 -13.96 -10.48
N GLN A 132 -5.99 -14.72 -9.49
CA GLN A 132 -4.90 -15.64 -9.74
C GLN A 132 -5.38 -16.71 -10.72
N PRO A 133 -4.61 -17.04 -11.77
CA PRO A 133 -4.95 -18.16 -12.61
C PRO A 133 -5.06 -19.39 -11.70
N THR A 134 -6.25 -20.00 -11.67
CA THR A 134 -6.45 -21.26 -10.98
C THR A 134 -5.47 -22.24 -11.61
N GLN A 135 -4.48 -22.66 -10.84
CA GLN A 135 -3.61 -23.75 -11.25
C GLN A 135 -4.52 -24.96 -11.45
N GLU A 136 -4.81 -25.32 -12.70
CA GLU A 136 -5.45 -26.59 -13.02
C GLU A 136 -4.61 -27.68 -12.35
N ALA A 137 -5.23 -28.42 -11.43
CA ALA A 137 -4.58 -29.53 -10.77
C ALA A 137 -4.20 -30.59 -11.83
N PRO A 138 -3.02 -31.22 -11.72
CA PRO A 138 -2.59 -32.26 -12.65
C PRO A 138 -3.48 -33.50 -12.62
#